data_AF-A0A0J7YM56-F1
#
_entry.id   AF-A0A0J7YM56-F1
#
_cell.length_a   1.000
_cell.length_b   1.000
_cell.length_c   1.000
_cell.angle_alpha   90.00
_cell.angle_beta   90.00
_cell.angle_gamma   90.00
#
_symmetry.space_group_name_H-M   'P 1'
#
loop_
_entity.id
_entity.type
_entity.pdbx_description
1 polymer ?
#
loop_
_entity_poly.entity_id
_entity_poly.type
_entity_poly.pdbx_seq_one_letter_code
_entity_poly.pdbx_strand_id
1 'polypeptide(L)'
;MASSIQVDETLRLVRVDSGRPLSSLICAAAVDQGALVIGTADGLIHVAHVDGPTHSYALVAFDGLQRRSPITTIRTCDGFVFFMQSPSNRILQIDKSLNGVIQFISFQDDTILSFDIDSSGLLLAGDANGSVFSWSLYADRPVCAIHSDNEPIAAVALEPNFQSAFIVTRSGRIISYDVNTNQISASNEYKLQATVAAAWHDHHGVVVADASGQVLAAVIN
;
A
#
# COMPACT_ATOMS: atom_id res chain seq x y z
N MET A 1 -23.76 11.55 27.16
CA MET A 1 -24.59 11.81 25.96
C MET A 1 -24.33 10.68 24.99
N ALA A 2 -25.35 9.90 24.63
CA ALA A 2 -25.18 8.82 23.65
C ALA A 2 -24.98 9.44 22.27
N SER A 3 -23.83 9.18 21.64
CA SER A 3 -23.56 9.57 20.26
C SER A 3 -24.59 8.88 19.35
N SER A 4 -25.46 9.65 18.72
CA SER A 4 -26.39 9.12 17.72
C SER A 4 -25.59 8.59 16.54
N ILE A 5 -25.77 7.32 16.20
CA ILE A 5 -25.21 6.74 14.97
C ILE A 5 -25.80 7.53 13.80
N GLN A 6 -24.95 8.24 13.06
CA GLN A 6 -25.35 8.84 11.79
C GLN A 6 -25.31 7.74 10.73
N VAL A 7 -26.47 7.45 10.14
CA VAL A 7 -26.59 6.52 9.02
C VAL A 7 -26.48 7.34 7.74
N ASP A 8 -25.46 7.06 6.94
CA ASP A 8 -25.32 7.63 5.61
C ASP A 8 -26.22 6.85 4.64
N GLU A 9 -27.36 7.44 4.27
CA GLU A 9 -28.33 6.84 3.34
C GLU A 9 -27.84 6.80 1.89
N THR A 10 -26.68 7.42 1.59
CA THR A 10 -26.09 7.39 0.25
C THR A 10 -25.24 6.14 0.02
N LEU A 11 -24.78 5.48 1.09
CA LEU A 11 -24.00 4.25 1.00
C LEU A 11 -24.90 3.08 0.57
N ARG A 12 -24.52 2.44 -0.53
CA ARG A 12 -25.16 1.21 -1.00
C ARG A 12 -24.15 0.08 -1.00
N LEU A 13 -24.50 -1.03 -0.37
CA LEU A 13 -23.75 -2.27 -0.50
C LEU A 13 -24.02 -2.84 -1.90
N VAL A 14 -23.00 -2.87 -2.74
CA VAL A 14 -23.06 -3.58 -4.02
C VAL A 14 -22.29 -4.89 -3.89
N ARG A 15 -22.95 -5.98 -4.28
CA ARG A 15 -22.34 -7.31 -4.27
C ARG A 15 -21.60 -7.53 -5.58
N VAL A 16 -20.32 -7.88 -5.48
CA VAL A 16 -19.52 -8.30 -6.62
C VAL A 16 -19.29 -9.81 -6.51
N ASP A 17 -19.84 -10.57 -7.45
CA ASP A 17 -19.73 -12.03 -7.45
C ASP A 17 -18.41 -12.46 -8.11
N SER A 18 -17.57 -13.15 -7.33
CA SER A 18 -16.29 -13.68 -7.80
C SER A 18 -16.41 -14.91 -8.69
N GLY A 19 -17.58 -15.55 -8.73
CA GLY A 19 -17.85 -16.79 -9.48
C GLY A 19 -17.08 -18.03 -9.01
N ARG A 20 -16.14 -17.88 -8.05
CA ARG A 20 -15.33 -18.94 -7.44
C ARG A 20 -15.06 -18.61 -5.96
N PRO A 21 -14.85 -19.61 -5.10
CA PRO A 21 -14.36 -19.37 -3.75
C PRO A 21 -13.01 -18.66 -3.85
N LEU A 22 -12.93 -17.44 -3.36
CA LEU A 22 -11.66 -16.75 -3.18
C LEU A 22 -10.99 -17.33 -1.93
N SER A 23 -9.66 -17.42 -1.95
CA SER A 23 -8.91 -17.63 -0.72
C SER A 23 -9.04 -16.39 0.17
N SER A 24 -8.27 -16.30 1.27
CA SER A 24 -8.30 -15.09 2.11
C SER A 24 -7.91 -13.87 1.27
N LEU A 25 -8.85 -12.92 1.16
CA LEU A 25 -8.60 -11.60 0.59
C LEU A 25 -7.71 -10.83 1.56
N ILE A 26 -6.64 -10.24 1.06
CA ILE A 26 -5.68 -9.51 1.89
C ILE A 26 -5.74 -8.01 1.60
N CYS A 27 -5.80 -7.64 0.32
CA CYS A 27 -5.78 -6.24 -0.08
C CYS A 27 -6.59 -6.03 -1.36
N ALA A 28 -6.97 -4.78 -1.61
CA ALA A 28 -7.60 -4.39 -2.86
C ALA A 28 -7.29 -2.93 -3.19
N ALA A 29 -7.37 -2.58 -4.47
CA ALA A 29 -7.30 -1.21 -4.95
C ALA A 29 -8.32 -1.00 -6.06
N ALA A 30 -8.95 0.18 -6.07
CA ALA A 30 -9.81 0.60 -7.16
C ALA A 30 -8.96 0.92 -8.40
N VAL A 31 -9.48 0.56 -9.57
CA VAL A 31 -8.90 0.91 -10.87
C VAL A 31 -9.96 1.68 -11.66
N ASP A 32 -9.51 2.38 -12.70
CA ASP A 32 -10.37 3.18 -13.57
C ASP A 32 -11.59 2.37 -14.05
N GLN A 33 -12.73 3.06 -14.26
CA GLN A 33 -13.98 2.47 -14.79
C GLN A 33 -14.71 1.48 -13.86
N GLY A 34 -14.55 1.60 -12.54
CA GLY A 34 -15.35 0.84 -11.57
C GLY A 34 -14.91 -0.63 -11.41
N ALA A 35 -13.66 -0.92 -11.75
CA ALA A 35 -13.04 -2.20 -11.49
C ALA A 35 -12.30 -2.19 -10.15
N LEU A 36 -12.25 -3.34 -9.47
CA LEU A 36 -11.46 -3.56 -8.27
C LEU A 36 -10.42 -4.63 -8.54
N VAL A 37 -9.15 -4.33 -8.26
CA VAL A 37 -8.09 -5.34 -8.26
C VAL A 37 -7.89 -5.82 -6.84
N ILE A 38 -7.94 -7.14 -6.65
CA ILE A 38 -7.96 -7.79 -5.35
C ILE A 38 -6.78 -8.76 -5.26
N GLY A 39 -6.02 -8.67 -4.18
CA GLY A 39 -4.88 -9.52 -3.87
C GLY A 39 -5.22 -10.53 -2.78
N THR A 40 -4.68 -11.74 -2.92
CA THR A 40 -5.03 -12.89 -2.07
C THR A 40 -3.82 -13.53 -1.40
N ALA A 41 -4.09 -14.32 -0.37
CA ALA A 41 -3.09 -15.07 0.38
C ALA A 41 -2.33 -16.12 -0.42
N ASP A 42 -2.93 -16.68 -1.47
CA ASP A 42 -2.29 -17.67 -2.35
C ASP A 42 -1.59 -17.04 -3.57
N GLY A 43 -1.47 -15.71 -3.60
CA GLY A 43 -0.74 -14.99 -4.63
C GLY A 43 -1.50 -14.78 -5.94
N LEU A 44 -2.82 -14.95 -5.92
CA LEU A 44 -3.69 -14.63 -7.06
C LEU A 44 -4.12 -13.16 -7.03
N ILE A 45 -4.31 -12.61 -8.22
CA ILE A 45 -4.87 -11.29 -8.45
C ILE A 45 -6.23 -11.47 -9.12
N HIS A 46 -7.29 -10.90 -8.54
CA HIS A 46 -8.62 -10.91 -9.13
C HIS A 46 -9.00 -9.51 -9.60
N VAL A 47 -9.70 -9.44 -10.72
CA VAL A 47 -10.26 -8.19 -11.26
C VAL A 47 -11.76 -8.34 -11.26
N ALA A 48 -12.41 -7.60 -10.39
CA ALA A 48 -13.84 -7.69 -10.17
C ALA A 48 -14.49 -6.39 -10.69
N HIS A 49 -15.54 -6.53 -11.50
CA HIS A 49 -16.31 -5.41 -12.01
C HIS A 49 -17.69 -5.39 -11.36
N VAL A 50 -18.23 -4.20 -11.11
CA VAL A 50 -19.56 -4.03 -10.53
C VAL A 50 -20.63 -4.77 -11.34
N ASP A 51 -20.59 -4.64 -12.67
CA ASP A 51 -21.60 -5.20 -13.58
C ASP A 51 -21.06 -6.31 -14.50
N GLY A 52 -19.89 -6.88 -14.17
CA GLY A 52 -19.16 -7.77 -15.07
C GLY A 52 -18.59 -9.02 -14.41
N PRO A 53 -18.11 -9.99 -15.21
CA PRO A 53 -17.48 -11.17 -14.67
C PRO A 53 -16.17 -10.82 -13.96
N THR A 54 -15.88 -11.54 -12.88
CA THR A 54 -14.60 -11.47 -12.20
C THR A 54 -13.56 -12.32 -12.95
N HIS A 55 -12.43 -11.71 -13.29
CA HIS A 55 -11.28 -12.39 -13.90
C HIS A 55 -10.22 -12.70 -12.85
N SER A 56 -9.48 -13.79 -13.02
CA SER A 56 -8.44 -14.21 -12.06
C SER A 56 -7.13 -14.47 -12.79
N TYR A 57 -6.05 -13.92 -12.24
CA TYR A 57 -4.71 -13.93 -12.80
C TYR A 57 -3.75 -14.53 -11.78
N ALA A 58 -2.76 -15.27 -12.29
CA ALA A 58 -1.67 -15.81 -11.49
C ALA A 58 -0.35 -15.31 -12.05
N LEU A 59 0.60 -15.01 -11.16
CA LEU A 59 1.95 -14.64 -11.55
C LEU A 59 2.70 -15.92 -11.93
N VAL A 60 3.16 -15.98 -13.17
CA VAL A 60 3.90 -17.12 -13.71
C VAL A 60 5.30 -16.66 -14.08
N ALA A 61 6.31 -17.32 -13.53
CA ALA A 61 7.71 -17.06 -13.89
C ALA A 61 8.03 -17.61 -15.30
N PHE A 62 9.15 -17.17 -15.88
CA PHE A 62 9.56 -17.60 -17.23
C PHE A 62 9.75 -19.13 -17.38
N ASP A 63 10.03 -19.81 -16.27
CA ASP A 63 10.13 -21.28 -16.20
C ASP A 63 8.77 -21.99 -16.10
N GLY A 64 7.66 -21.24 -16.14
CA GLY A 64 6.29 -21.75 -16.04
C GLY A 64 5.82 -22.01 -14.61
N LEU A 65 6.67 -21.79 -13.60
CA LEU A 65 6.28 -21.99 -12.20
C LEU A 65 5.41 -20.82 -11.70
N GLN A 66 4.29 -21.17 -11.07
CA GLN A 66 3.42 -20.20 -10.42
C GLN A 66 4.06 -19.70 -9.13
N ARG A 67 4.11 -18.37 -8.96
CA ARG A 67 4.52 -17.74 -7.69
C ARG A 67 3.31 -17.54 -6.80
N ARG A 68 3.22 -18.37 -5.75
CA ARG A 68 2.09 -18.37 -4.79
C ARG A 68 2.44 -17.72 -3.46
N SER A 69 2.98 -16.51 -3.53
CA SER A 69 3.25 -15.69 -2.34
C SER A 69 2.12 -14.68 -2.13
N PRO A 70 1.65 -14.46 -0.88
CA PRO A 70 0.59 -13.51 -0.55
C PRO A 70 0.77 -12.14 -1.21
N ILE A 71 -0.28 -11.64 -1.87
CA ILE A 71 -0.33 -10.25 -2.32
C ILE A 71 -0.78 -9.39 -1.13
N THR A 72 0.12 -8.60 -0.57
CA THR A 72 -0.11 -7.89 0.70
C THR A 72 -0.52 -6.44 0.51
N THR A 73 -0.08 -5.82 -0.57
CA THR A 73 -0.41 -4.43 -0.90
C THR A 73 -0.65 -4.30 -2.39
N ILE A 74 -1.69 -3.55 -2.77
CA ILE A 74 -1.95 -3.10 -4.14
C ILE A 74 -2.13 -1.59 -4.12
N ARG A 75 -1.55 -0.91 -5.10
CA ARG A 75 -1.76 0.51 -5.40
C ARG A 75 -1.85 0.73 -6.90
N THR A 76 -2.39 1.87 -7.29
CA THR A 76 -2.53 2.25 -8.70
C THR A 76 -2.02 3.66 -8.91
N CYS A 77 -1.28 3.86 -10.01
CA CYS A 77 -0.82 5.17 -10.45
C CYS A 77 -0.71 5.14 -11.97
N ASP A 78 -1.17 6.20 -12.65
CA ASP A 78 -0.91 6.49 -14.08
C ASP A 78 -0.78 5.28 -15.00
N GLY A 79 -1.90 4.61 -15.30
CA GLY A 79 -1.90 3.48 -16.23
C GLY A 79 -1.28 2.19 -15.69
N PHE A 80 -0.78 2.15 -14.46
CA PHE A 80 -0.19 0.97 -13.85
C PHE A 80 -0.91 0.52 -12.57
N VAL A 81 -0.76 -0.77 -12.29
CA VAL A 81 -1.07 -1.43 -11.02
C VAL A 81 0.25 -1.90 -10.42
N PHE A 82 0.47 -1.54 -9.16
CA PHE A 82 1.60 -1.95 -8.35
C PHE A 82 1.15 -2.93 -7.29
N PHE A 83 1.90 -4.00 -7.09
CA PHE A 83 1.60 -4.97 -6.05
C PHE A 83 2.86 -5.54 -5.43
N MET A 84 2.75 -5.89 -4.15
CA MET A 84 3.84 -6.46 -3.38
C MET A 84 3.47 -7.87 -2.93
N GLN A 85 4.34 -8.81 -3.25
CA GLN A 85 4.26 -10.17 -2.74
C GLN A 85 5.12 -10.26 -1.47
N SER A 86 4.55 -10.75 -0.37
CA SER A 86 5.34 -10.97 0.85
C SER A 86 5.75 -12.44 0.98
N PRO A 87 6.99 -12.75 1.43
CA PRO A 87 8.11 -11.82 1.58
C PRO A 87 8.78 -11.54 0.22
N SER A 88 9.06 -10.27 -0.07
CA SER A 88 9.88 -9.88 -1.23
C SER A 88 10.54 -8.53 -0.99
N ASN A 89 11.72 -8.34 -1.56
CA ASN A 89 12.37 -7.04 -1.67
C ASN A 89 12.00 -6.32 -2.99
N ARG A 90 10.86 -6.69 -3.59
CA ARG A 90 10.43 -6.19 -4.89
C ARG A 90 8.99 -5.70 -4.86
N ILE A 91 8.76 -4.64 -5.59
CA ILE A 91 7.42 -4.19 -5.96
C ILE A 91 7.25 -4.52 -7.44
N LEU A 92 6.16 -5.20 -7.75
CA LEU A 92 5.82 -5.62 -9.11
C LEU A 92 4.91 -4.57 -9.75
N GLN A 93 5.16 -4.27 -11.01
CA GLN A 93 4.43 -3.29 -11.80
C GLN A 93 3.89 -3.96 -13.06
N ILE A 94 2.63 -3.69 -13.37
CA ILE A 94 1.98 -4.11 -14.61
C ILE A 94 1.05 -3.00 -15.10
N ASP A 95 0.83 -2.93 -16.41
CA ASP A 95 -0.17 -2.05 -17.00
C ASP A 95 -1.59 -2.35 -16.46
N LYS A 96 -2.46 -1.35 -16.38
CA LYS A 96 -3.85 -1.44 -15.86
C LYS A 96 -4.74 -2.37 -16.67
N SER A 97 -4.40 -2.65 -17.93
CA SER A 97 -5.06 -3.73 -18.69
C SER A 97 -4.74 -5.12 -18.16
N LEU A 98 -3.79 -5.24 -17.23
CA LEU A 98 -3.31 -6.47 -16.61
C LEU A 98 -2.82 -7.50 -17.63
N ASN A 99 -2.39 -6.99 -18.78
CA ASN A 99 -1.80 -7.75 -19.85
C ASN A 99 -0.33 -7.37 -20.00
N GLY A 100 0.48 -8.34 -20.43
CA GLY A 100 1.86 -8.09 -20.81
C GLY A 100 2.87 -8.44 -19.71
N VAL A 101 4.05 -7.84 -19.82
CA VAL A 101 5.23 -8.18 -19.02
C VAL A 101 5.16 -7.47 -17.68
N ILE A 102 5.36 -8.23 -16.61
CA ILE A 102 5.51 -7.67 -15.26
C ILE A 102 6.93 -7.13 -15.11
N GLN A 103 7.03 -5.84 -14.83
CA GLN A 103 8.26 -5.20 -14.41
C GLN A 103 8.38 -5.25 -12.89
N PHE A 104 9.58 -5.01 -12.37
CA PHE A 104 9.78 -4.96 -10.93
C PHE A 104 10.80 -3.89 -10.54
N ILE A 105 10.51 -3.22 -9.44
CA ILE A 105 11.44 -2.33 -8.74
C ILE A 105 12.05 -3.16 -7.62
N SER A 106 13.38 -3.26 -7.59
CA SER A 106 14.11 -4.01 -6.56
C SER A 106 14.79 -3.08 -5.57
N PHE A 107 14.66 -3.40 -4.30
CA PHE A 107 15.34 -2.73 -3.20
C PHE A 107 16.45 -3.64 -2.66
N GLN A 108 17.61 -3.07 -2.31
CA GLN A 108 18.82 -3.85 -2.03
C GLN A 108 18.94 -4.36 -0.59
N ASP A 109 18.15 -3.84 0.35
CA ASP A 109 18.35 -4.12 1.78
C ASP A 109 17.56 -5.36 2.25
N ASP A 110 16.28 -5.20 2.58
CA ASP A 110 15.46 -6.27 3.16
C ASP A 110 14.07 -6.40 2.48
N THR A 111 13.26 -7.29 3.05
CA THR A 111 11.86 -7.50 2.73
C THR A 111 11.10 -6.19 2.88
N ILE A 112 10.47 -5.75 1.79
CA ILE A 112 9.53 -4.63 1.84
C ILE A 112 8.28 -5.09 2.58
N LEU A 113 7.88 -4.31 3.58
CA LEU A 113 6.72 -4.54 4.43
C LEU A 113 5.55 -3.64 4.07
N SER A 114 5.85 -2.46 3.51
CA SER A 114 4.84 -1.50 3.11
C SER A 114 5.32 -0.67 1.93
N PHE A 115 4.38 -0.21 1.11
CA PHE A 115 4.66 0.80 0.10
C PHE A 115 3.43 1.65 -0.18
N ASP A 116 3.67 2.86 -0.66
CA ASP A 116 2.64 3.75 -1.19
C ASP A 116 3.16 4.45 -2.44
N ILE A 117 2.25 4.91 -3.28
CA ILE A 117 2.58 5.61 -4.52
C ILE A 117 1.55 6.69 -4.80
N ASP A 118 2.02 7.83 -5.25
CA ASP A 118 1.18 8.97 -5.60
C ASP A 118 1.05 9.16 -7.11
N SER A 119 0.24 10.14 -7.52
CA SER A 119 -0.03 10.43 -8.93
C SER A 119 1.14 11.08 -9.70
N SER A 120 2.27 11.39 -9.08
CA SER A 120 3.51 11.75 -9.82
C SER A 120 4.37 10.53 -10.10
N GLY A 121 3.94 9.34 -9.69
CA GLY A 121 4.79 8.17 -9.75
C GLY A 121 6.00 8.26 -8.80
N LEU A 122 5.90 9.03 -7.72
CA LEU A 122 6.81 8.85 -6.59
C LEU A 122 6.26 7.71 -5.73
N LEU A 123 7.12 6.73 -5.51
CA LEU A 123 6.85 5.56 -4.70
C LEU A 123 7.73 5.61 -3.45
N LEU A 124 7.13 5.38 -2.28
CA LEU A 124 7.84 5.11 -1.03
C LEU A 124 7.66 3.65 -0.62
N ALA A 125 8.74 3.01 -0.19
CA ALA A 125 8.74 1.62 0.28
C ALA A 125 9.47 1.51 1.61
N GLY A 126 8.83 0.93 2.62
CA GLY A 126 9.42 0.68 3.93
C GLY A 126 9.76 -0.81 4.12
N ASP A 127 10.93 -1.10 4.68
CA ASP A 127 11.43 -2.46 4.85
C ASP A 127 11.47 -2.95 6.30
N ALA A 128 11.84 -4.23 6.46
CA ALA A 128 11.94 -4.90 7.76
C ALA A 128 13.09 -4.42 8.66
N ASN A 129 14.09 -3.72 8.11
CA ASN A 129 15.20 -3.16 8.86
C ASN A 129 15.00 -1.68 9.22
N GLY A 130 13.87 -1.09 8.84
CA GLY A 130 13.59 0.31 9.12
C GLY A 130 14.13 1.28 8.07
N SER A 131 14.51 0.78 6.90
CA SER A 131 14.81 1.64 5.76
C SER A 131 13.52 2.01 5.03
N VAL A 132 13.45 3.26 4.60
CA VAL A 132 12.45 3.77 3.66
C VAL A 132 13.15 4.22 2.40
N PHE A 133 12.76 3.65 1.26
CA PHE A 133 13.29 3.99 -0.05
C PHE A 133 12.28 4.83 -0.81
N SER A 134 12.80 5.79 -1.57
CA SER A 134 12.03 6.55 -2.55
C SER A 134 12.46 6.21 -3.97
N TRP A 135 11.49 6.04 -4.85
CA TRP A 135 11.69 5.74 -6.26
C TRP A 135 10.80 6.62 -7.11
N SER A 136 11.34 7.21 -8.18
CA SER A 136 10.55 7.95 -9.16
C SER A 136 10.38 7.12 -10.43
N LEU A 137 9.13 6.86 -10.83
CA LEU A 137 8.81 6.13 -12.06
C LEU A 137 9.34 6.83 -13.31
N TYR A 138 9.36 8.16 -13.35
CA TYR A 138 9.81 8.93 -14.52
C TYR A 138 11.33 9.08 -14.59
N ALA A 139 12.02 9.04 -13.45
CA ALA A 139 13.47 9.14 -13.40
C ALA A 139 14.19 7.78 -13.44
N ASP A 140 13.43 6.68 -13.32
CA ASP A 140 13.90 5.28 -13.27
C ASP A 140 15.12 5.07 -12.35
N ARG A 141 15.13 5.76 -11.21
CA ARG A 141 16.25 5.74 -10.26
C ARG A 141 15.78 5.95 -8.83
N PRO A 142 16.50 5.39 -7.84
CA PRO A 142 16.25 5.72 -6.44
C PRO A 142 16.52 7.21 -6.21
N VAL A 143 15.63 7.86 -5.48
CA VAL A 143 15.73 9.28 -5.17
C VAL A 143 16.45 9.47 -3.82
N CYS A 144 16.15 8.63 -2.83
CA CYS A 144 16.78 8.62 -1.52
C CYS A 144 16.45 7.35 -0.69
N ALA A 145 17.30 7.04 0.29
CA ALA A 145 17.02 6.12 1.39
C ALA A 145 17.07 6.87 2.72
N ILE A 146 16.04 6.68 3.55
CA ILE A 146 15.91 7.24 4.90
C ILE A 146 15.96 6.04 5.85
N HIS A 147 16.72 6.13 6.94
CA HIS A 147 16.72 5.09 7.96
C HIS A 147 15.98 5.58 9.20
N SER A 148 14.93 4.88 9.59
CA SER A 148 14.29 5.06 10.89
C SER A 148 14.84 4.02 11.87
N ASP A 149 15.89 4.39 12.60
CA ASP A 149 16.33 3.82 13.87
C ASP A 149 16.29 2.27 14.02
N ASN A 150 16.52 1.51 12.94
CA ASN A 150 16.53 0.03 12.90
C ASN A 150 15.21 -0.65 13.32
N GLU A 151 14.06 0.01 13.13
CA GLU A 151 12.76 -0.58 13.45
C GLU A 151 11.93 -0.89 12.20
N PRO A 152 11.31 -2.08 12.07
CA PRO A 152 10.51 -2.42 10.90
C PRO A 152 9.45 -1.37 10.55
N ILE A 153 9.39 -0.98 9.27
CA ILE A 153 8.39 -0.04 8.77
C ILE A 153 7.08 -0.78 8.55
N ALA A 154 6.11 -0.54 9.43
CA ALA A 154 4.80 -1.17 9.34
C ALA A 154 3.94 -0.58 8.22
N ALA A 155 4.01 0.73 8.01
CA ALA A 155 3.24 1.41 6.98
C ALA A 155 3.91 2.70 6.52
N VAL A 156 3.62 3.07 5.28
CA VAL A 156 3.93 4.39 4.72
C VAL A 156 2.65 4.95 4.09
N ALA A 157 2.48 6.27 4.19
CA ALA A 157 1.37 6.99 3.57
C ALA A 157 1.90 8.26 2.92
N LEU A 158 1.73 8.39 1.60
CA LEU A 158 2.12 9.56 0.83
C LEU A 158 0.99 10.58 0.76
N GLU A 159 1.34 11.87 0.92
CA GLU A 159 0.39 12.95 0.68
C GLU A 159 0.11 13.09 -0.82
N PRO A 160 -1.17 13.24 -1.22
CA PRO A 160 -1.50 13.68 -2.57
C PRO A 160 -0.84 15.05 -2.87
N ASN A 161 0.02 15.12 -3.89
CA ASN A 161 0.83 16.29 -4.33
C ASN A 161 2.23 16.45 -3.70
N PHE A 162 2.82 15.39 -3.14
CA PHE A 162 4.28 15.22 -3.03
C PHE A 162 4.99 16.12 -2.00
N GLN A 163 4.27 16.73 -1.06
CA GLN A 163 4.92 17.62 -0.08
C GLN A 163 5.41 16.83 1.14
N SER A 164 4.65 15.83 1.57
CA SER A 164 4.99 15.09 2.78
C SER A 164 4.59 13.61 2.72
N ALA A 165 5.14 12.85 3.64
CA ALA A 165 4.80 11.46 3.87
C ALA A 165 4.79 11.16 5.36
N PHE A 166 3.98 10.19 5.76
CA PHE A 166 4.06 9.58 7.07
C PHE A 166 4.71 8.20 6.97
N ILE A 167 5.69 7.97 7.82
CA ILE A 167 6.35 6.69 8.01
C ILE A 167 5.94 6.19 9.39
N VAL A 168 5.44 4.96 9.46
CA VAL A 168 4.97 4.37 10.71
C VAL A 168 5.72 3.09 10.99
N THR A 169 6.39 3.04 12.14
CA THR A 169 7.11 1.85 12.58
C THR A 169 6.18 0.87 13.28
N ARG A 170 6.65 -0.36 13.47
CA ARG A 170 5.87 -1.42 14.13
C ARG A 170 5.49 -1.09 15.57
N SER A 171 6.29 -0.34 16.31
CA SER A 171 6.02 0.11 17.68
C SER A 171 4.97 1.22 17.78
N GLY A 172 4.57 1.81 16.66
CA GLY A 172 3.63 2.94 16.66
C GLY A 172 4.28 4.30 16.69
N ARG A 173 5.58 4.40 16.41
CA ARG A 173 6.20 5.69 16.10
C ARG A 173 5.76 6.17 14.73
N ILE A 174 5.29 7.42 14.66
CA ILE A 174 4.89 8.09 13.43
C ILE A 174 5.89 9.22 13.16
N ILE A 175 6.49 9.17 11.97
CA ILE A 175 7.49 10.14 11.51
C ILE A 175 6.87 10.90 10.34
N SER A 176 6.83 12.22 10.44
CA SER A 176 6.50 13.12 9.33
C SER A 176 7.78 13.43 8.56
N TYR A 177 7.72 13.27 7.25
CA TYR A 177 8.85 13.42 6.36
C TYR A 177 8.49 14.36 5.22
N ASP A 178 9.32 15.36 4.99
CA ASP A 178 9.23 16.26 3.84
C ASP A 178 9.99 15.64 2.67
N VAL A 179 9.23 15.30 1.63
CA VAL A 179 9.72 14.58 0.45
C VAL A 179 10.64 15.44 -0.40
N ASN A 180 10.38 16.75 -0.48
CA ASN A 180 11.11 17.67 -1.36
C ASN A 180 12.50 17.99 -0.82
N THR A 181 12.58 18.18 0.49
CA THR A 181 13.83 18.50 1.20
C THR A 181 14.57 17.25 1.63
N ASN A 182 13.90 16.10 1.62
CA ASN A 182 14.40 14.83 2.13
C ASN A 182 14.83 14.94 3.61
N GLN A 183 13.92 15.49 4.43
CA GLN A 183 14.16 15.72 5.85
C GLN A 183 13.00 15.22 6.71
N ILE A 184 13.33 14.73 7.90
CA ILE A 184 12.34 14.46 8.94
C ILE A 184 11.89 15.80 9.51
N SER A 185 10.60 16.10 9.37
CA SER A 185 10.00 17.35 9.87
C SER A 185 9.62 17.22 11.35
N ALA A 186 9.12 16.05 11.75
CA ALA A 186 8.71 15.76 13.12
C ALA A 186 8.57 14.25 13.36
N SER A 187 8.60 13.82 14.62
CA SER A 187 8.28 12.44 15.00
C SER A 187 7.54 12.40 16.33
N ASN A 188 6.48 11.61 16.40
CA ASN A 188 5.68 11.37 17.60
C ASN A 188 5.58 9.87 17.87
N GLU A 189 5.66 9.49 19.14
CA GLU A 189 5.46 8.11 19.58
C GLU A 189 4.10 7.93 20.20
N TYR A 190 3.34 6.96 19.70
CA TYR A 190 2.06 6.55 20.26
C TYR A 190 2.18 5.14 20.82
N LYS A 191 1.50 4.88 21.94
CA LYS A 191 1.44 3.53 22.52
C LYS A 191 0.44 2.68 21.75
N LEU A 192 0.90 2.10 20.63
CA LEU A 192 0.17 1.09 19.86
C LEU A 192 0.80 -0.29 20.13
N GLN A 193 0.01 -1.36 20.08
CA GLN A 193 0.57 -2.71 20.33
C GLN A 193 1.45 -3.19 19.18
N ALA A 194 0.96 -3.01 17.95
CA ALA A 194 1.69 -3.26 16.72
C ALA A 194 0.93 -2.56 15.59
N THR A 195 1.47 -1.49 15.03
CA THR A 195 0.79 -0.83 13.90
C THR A 195 0.75 -1.76 12.70
N VAL A 196 -0.39 -1.81 12.02
CA VAL A 196 -0.61 -2.68 10.85
C VAL A 196 -0.97 -1.91 9.59
N ALA A 197 -1.50 -0.69 9.73
CA ALA A 197 -1.89 0.11 8.58
C ALA A 197 -1.78 1.60 8.91
N ALA A 198 -1.48 2.38 7.87
CA ALA A 198 -1.59 3.82 7.87
C ALA A 198 -2.29 4.27 6.58
N ALA A 199 -3.08 5.32 6.68
CA ALA A 199 -3.72 5.97 5.55
C ALA A 199 -3.63 7.48 5.74
N TRP A 200 -3.26 8.18 4.67
CA TRP A 200 -3.27 9.64 4.67
C TRP A 200 -4.69 10.16 4.93
N HIS A 201 -4.82 11.18 5.78
CA HIS A 201 -6.09 11.80 6.14
C HIS A 201 -5.95 13.32 6.13
N ASP A 202 -6.46 13.96 5.07
CA ASP A 202 -6.40 15.41 4.81
C ASP A 202 -4.99 16.02 4.86
N HIS A 203 -4.83 17.32 4.60
CA HIS A 203 -3.51 17.96 4.43
C HIS A 203 -2.58 17.90 5.66
N HIS A 204 -3.03 17.42 6.82
CA HIS A 204 -2.25 17.47 8.05
C HIS A 204 -2.25 16.18 8.88
N GLY A 205 -2.94 15.12 8.43
CA GLY A 205 -3.20 13.96 9.27
C GLY A 205 -2.87 12.60 8.65
N VAL A 206 -2.66 11.63 9.53
CA VAL A 206 -2.64 10.21 9.20
C VAL A 206 -3.57 9.46 10.13
N VAL A 207 -4.32 8.52 9.58
CA VAL A 207 -5.04 7.53 10.36
C VAL A 207 -4.18 6.27 10.43
N VAL A 208 -3.88 5.83 11.65
CA VAL A 208 -3.17 4.58 11.91
C VAL A 208 -4.08 3.60 12.63
N ALA A 209 -3.91 2.32 12.30
CA ALA A 209 -4.62 1.24 12.96
C ALA A 209 -3.62 0.18 13.45
N ASP A 210 -3.89 -0.39 14.62
CA ASP A 210 -3.06 -1.42 15.22
C ASP A 210 -3.72 -2.81 15.21
N ALA A 211 -2.94 -3.84 15.52
CA ALA A 211 -3.38 -5.23 15.52
C ALA A 211 -4.48 -5.54 16.55
N SER A 212 -4.70 -4.68 17.54
CA SER A 212 -5.77 -4.81 18.54
C SER A 212 -7.10 -4.21 18.07
N GLY A 213 -7.10 -3.54 16.92
CA GLY A 213 -8.25 -2.81 16.39
C GLY A 213 -8.35 -1.37 16.89
N GLN A 214 -7.31 -0.84 17.56
CA GLN A 214 -7.26 0.57 17.92
C GLN A 214 -7.00 1.39 16.67
N VAL A 215 -7.80 2.44 16.46
CA VAL A 215 -7.62 3.42 15.37
C VAL A 215 -7.34 4.79 15.98
N LEU A 216 -6.32 5.45 15.47
CA LEU A 216 -5.89 6.78 15.92
C LEU A 216 -5.72 7.69 14.70
N ALA A 217 -6.32 8.88 14.75
CA ALA A 217 -5.99 9.97 13.84
C ALA A 217 -4.90 10.82 14.50
N ALA A 218 -3.70 10.81 13.92
CA ALA A 218 -2.60 11.65 14.33
C ALA A 218 -2.49 12.86 13.39
N VAL A 219 -2.44 14.06 13.97
CA VAL A 219 -2.04 15.27 13.28
C VAL A 219 -0.64 15.60 13.76
N ILE A 220 0.29 15.80 12.84
CA ILE A 220 1.66 16.20 13.17
C ILE A 220 1.82 17.66 12.75
N ASN A 221 1.88 18.54 13.75
CA ASN A 221 2.14 19.98 13.58
C ASN A 221 3.63 20.28 13.63
#